data_AF-A0AAU7BMC1-F1
#
_entry.id   AF-A0AAU7BMC1-F1
#
_cell.length_a   1.000
_cell.length_b   1.000
_cell.length_c   1.000
_cell.angle_alpha   90.00
_cell.angle_beta   90.00
_cell.angle_gamma   90.00
#
_symmetry.space_group_name_H-M   'P 1'
#
loop_
_entity.id
_entity.type
_entity.pdbx_description
1 polymer ?
#
loop_
_entity_poly.entity_id
_entity_poly.type
_entity_poly.pdbx_seq_one_letter_code
_entity_poly.pdbx_strand_id
1 'polypeptide(L)'
;MITERELNIEEAYNRLTRLHHHLGLQSKTALSKKSSLVATCHLYDSAYKEVSCGAGKGEHCELGALAESLEHYFVDKSTPPLIESDQILQSIAPFDDWLLKSIPPDCRIPYFSLQALNSYDEIAIPAILIAPSSRNIDEIEKTAAGFLSKYSTNSGTALGCTENEALLHAINETIERHALSMYYLSLCGLTSPPKLYQPSSSFLEETFAHDTELLRRAKKLEIYLTHDFYEVPFCIAVSRSKKEGSLSSIGSGSSINPLHCNVPRRNGTDSVRAAFWGHRKTRRSLC
;
A
#
# COMPACT_ATOMS: atom_id res chain seq x y z
N MET A 1 -19.43 15.06 6.08
CA MET A 1 -18.38 14.04 6.31
C MET A 1 -18.49 13.04 5.18
N ILE A 2 -17.45 12.91 4.34
CA ILE A 2 -17.44 11.93 3.24
C ILE A 2 -17.07 10.59 3.87
N THR A 3 -17.89 9.56 3.66
CA THR A 3 -17.57 8.18 4.06
C THR A 3 -16.71 7.55 2.97
N GLU A 4 -15.57 7.00 3.33
CA GLU A 4 -14.67 6.25 2.43
C GLU A 4 -14.94 4.74 2.47
N ARG A 5 -15.96 4.33 3.21
CA ARG A 5 -16.48 2.96 3.28
C ARG A 5 -17.94 2.97 2.87
N GLU A 6 -18.29 2.05 1.98
CA GLU A 6 -19.67 1.83 1.56
C GLU A 6 -20.39 0.89 2.53
N LEU A 7 -19.64 -0.03 3.15
CA LEU A 7 -20.19 -0.99 4.10
C LEU A 7 -19.86 -0.62 5.54
N ASN A 8 -20.76 -0.96 6.46
CA ASN A 8 -20.45 -0.92 7.88
C ASN A 8 -19.46 -2.05 8.26
N ILE A 9 -18.87 -1.91 9.45
CA ILE A 9 -17.80 -2.81 9.91
C ILE A 9 -18.27 -4.26 10.06
N GLU A 10 -19.50 -4.48 10.53
CA GLU A 10 -20.06 -5.82 10.71
C GLU A 10 -20.24 -6.53 9.36
N GLU A 11 -20.80 -5.84 8.37
CA GLU A 11 -21.00 -6.39 7.04
C GLU A 11 -19.66 -6.65 6.34
N ALA A 12 -18.70 -5.72 6.45
CA ALA A 12 -17.34 -5.92 5.94
C ALA A 12 -16.67 -7.16 6.55
N TYR A 13 -16.76 -7.32 7.87
CA TYR A 13 -16.21 -8.49 8.57
C TYR A 13 -16.88 -9.78 8.11
N ASN A 14 -18.21 -9.80 8.00
CA ASN A 14 -18.96 -10.95 7.54
C ASN A 14 -18.61 -11.35 6.10
N ARG A 15 -18.36 -10.38 5.21
CA ARG A 15 -17.94 -10.65 3.83
C ARG A 15 -16.53 -11.23 3.76
N LEU A 16 -15.55 -10.62 4.42
CA LEU A 16 -14.17 -11.14 4.42
C LEU A 16 -14.08 -12.53 5.07
N THR A 17 -14.86 -12.75 6.14
CA THR A 17 -14.98 -14.06 6.80
C THR A 17 -15.52 -15.12 5.84
N ARG A 18 -16.66 -14.82 5.19
CA ARG A 18 -17.24 -15.70 4.16
C ARG A 18 -16.25 -15.97 3.02
N LEU A 19 -15.52 -14.96 2.57
CA LEU A 19 -14.55 -15.09 1.49
C LEU A 19 -13.41 -16.05 1.85
N HIS A 20 -12.73 -15.86 2.99
CA HIS A 20 -11.62 -16.76 3.33
C HIS A 20 -12.10 -18.20 3.60
N HIS A 21 -13.30 -18.37 4.18
CA HIS A 21 -13.91 -19.69 4.33
C HIS A 21 -14.23 -20.35 2.99
N HIS A 22 -14.79 -19.60 2.04
CA HIS A 22 -15.07 -20.09 0.69
C HIS A 22 -13.79 -20.52 -0.05
N LEU A 23 -12.69 -19.81 0.17
CA LEU A 23 -11.36 -20.17 -0.34
C LEU A 23 -10.73 -21.37 0.38
N GLY A 24 -11.39 -21.94 1.40
CA GLY A 24 -10.86 -23.03 2.22
C GLY A 24 -9.68 -22.61 3.11
N LEU A 25 -9.57 -21.30 3.40
CA LEU A 25 -8.50 -20.73 4.20
C LEU A 25 -8.92 -20.56 5.66
N GLN A 26 -7.98 -20.84 6.57
CA GLN A 26 -8.10 -20.51 7.98
C GLN A 26 -7.38 -19.20 8.25
N SER A 27 -8.01 -18.30 8.99
CA SER A 27 -7.43 -17.03 9.42
C SER A 27 -7.05 -17.07 10.90
N LYS A 28 -5.89 -16.51 11.23
CA LYS A 28 -5.45 -16.32 12.62
C LYS A 28 -4.99 -14.89 12.81
N THR A 29 -5.78 -14.12 13.55
CA THR A 29 -5.48 -12.72 13.86
C THR A 29 -4.91 -12.59 15.27
N ALA A 30 -3.91 -11.73 15.43
CA ALA A 30 -3.27 -11.44 16.70
C ALA A 30 -3.09 -9.93 16.87
N LEU A 31 -3.60 -9.39 17.98
CA LEU A 31 -3.35 -8.02 18.39
C LEU A 31 -1.92 -7.84 18.90
N SER A 32 -1.35 -6.67 18.64
CA SER A 32 -0.04 -6.30 19.17
C SER A 32 -0.11 -6.18 20.70
N LYS A 33 0.80 -6.86 21.40
CA LYS A 33 0.94 -6.77 22.87
C LYS A 33 1.17 -5.34 23.38
N LYS A 34 1.60 -4.43 22.51
CA LYS A 34 1.95 -3.04 22.84
C LYS A 34 0.85 -2.03 22.48
N SER A 35 -0.13 -2.42 21.66
CA SER A 35 -1.17 -1.50 21.17
C SER A 35 -2.38 -2.27 20.65
N SER A 36 -3.59 -1.91 21.09
CA SER A 36 -4.86 -2.43 20.56
C SER A 36 -5.22 -1.90 19.15
N LEU A 37 -4.31 -1.16 18.53
CA LEU A 37 -4.52 -0.45 17.26
C LEU A 37 -3.66 -1.02 16.13
N VAL A 38 -3.06 -2.19 16.37
CA VAL A 38 -2.24 -2.90 15.39
C VAL A 38 -2.54 -4.37 15.55
N ALA A 39 -2.90 -5.03 14.46
CA ALA A 39 -3.11 -6.46 14.40
C ALA A 39 -2.34 -7.04 13.22
N THR A 40 -1.99 -8.32 13.33
CA THR A 40 -1.47 -9.13 12.21
C THR A 40 -2.42 -10.30 11.96
N CYS A 41 -2.69 -10.62 10.71
CA CYS A 41 -3.50 -11.77 10.32
C CYS A 41 -2.67 -12.68 9.43
N HIS A 42 -2.67 -13.97 9.76
CA HIS A 42 -2.02 -15.02 8.97
C HIS A 42 -3.09 -15.93 8.36
N LEU A 43 -2.96 -16.25 7.08
CA LEU A 43 -3.84 -17.16 6.35
C LEU A 43 -3.14 -18.50 6.14
N TYR A 44 -3.86 -19.59 6.37
CA TYR A 44 -3.38 -20.95 6.24
C TYR A 44 -4.26 -21.75 5.27
N ASP A 45 -3.64 -22.62 4.48
CA ASP A 45 -4.37 -23.59 3.65
C ASP A 45 -4.84 -24.82 4.46
N SER A 46 -5.48 -25.77 3.79
CA SER A 46 -5.98 -27.01 4.39
C SER A 46 -4.89 -27.92 4.95
N ALA A 47 -3.63 -27.73 4.55
CA ALA A 47 -2.46 -28.42 5.07
C ALA A 47 -1.79 -27.65 6.23
N TYR A 48 -2.43 -26.58 6.72
CA TYR A 48 -1.90 -25.67 7.75
C TYR A 48 -0.59 -24.98 7.35
N LYS A 49 -0.32 -24.85 6.05
CA LYS A 49 0.80 -24.05 5.56
C LYS A 49 0.37 -22.59 5.46
N GLU A 50 1.20 -21.68 6.00
CA GLU A 50 0.97 -20.24 5.83
C GLU A 50 1.09 -19.87 4.36
N VAL A 51 0.03 -19.25 3.81
CA VAL A 51 -0.04 -18.82 2.41
C VAL A 51 0.04 -17.31 2.26
N SER A 52 -0.29 -16.55 3.31
CA SER A 52 -0.23 -15.10 3.29
C SER A 52 -0.25 -14.51 4.70
N CYS A 53 0.23 -13.29 4.85
CA CYS A 53 0.11 -12.51 6.08
C CYS A 53 -0.14 -11.02 5.76
N GLY A 54 -0.85 -10.33 6.66
CA GLY A 54 -1.21 -8.91 6.54
C GLY A 54 -1.23 -8.23 7.91
N ALA A 55 -1.17 -6.89 7.94
CA ALA A 55 -1.04 -6.09 9.15
C ALA A 55 -1.95 -4.85 9.13
N GLY A 56 -3.09 -4.94 9.82
CA GLY A 56 -4.01 -3.82 9.93
C GLY A 56 -3.70 -2.89 11.09
N LYS A 57 -4.20 -1.66 10.98
CA LYS A 57 -4.00 -0.59 11.98
C LYS A 57 -5.24 0.26 12.17
N GLY A 58 -5.24 1.02 13.27
CA GLY A 58 -6.36 1.86 13.68
C GLY A 58 -7.37 1.09 14.52
N GLU A 59 -8.55 1.69 14.72
CA GLU A 59 -9.62 1.12 15.54
C GLU A 59 -10.04 -0.28 15.06
N HIS A 60 -10.12 -0.48 13.74
CA HIS A 60 -10.51 -1.74 13.11
C HIS A 60 -9.31 -2.53 12.59
N CYS A 61 -8.21 -2.54 13.35
CA CYS A 61 -6.94 -3.13 12.92
C CYS A 61 -7.05 -4.63 12.57
N GLU A 62 -7.91 -5.41 13.22
CA GLU A 62 -8.10 -6.83 12.91
C GLU A 62 -8.74 -7.06 11.54
N LEU A 63 -9.78 -6.28 11.22
CA LEU A 63 -10.43 -6.29 9.90
C LEU A 63 -9.44 -5.90 8.81
N GLY A 64 -8.68 -4.83 9.03
CA GLY A 64 -7.63 -4.40 8.09
C GLY A 64 -6.56 -5.47 7.88
N ALA A 65 -6.18 -6.18 8.93
CA ALA A 65 -5.17 -7.24 8.84
C ALA A 65 -5.66 -8.42 8.00
N LEU A 66 -6.93 -8.80 8.16
CA LEU A 66 -7.58 -9.84 7.35
C LEU A 66 -7.72 -9.42 5.88
N ALA A 67 -8.10 -8.16 5.62
CA ALA A 67 -8.17 -7.63 4.27
C ALA A 67 -6.81 -7.67 3.57
N GLU A 68 -5.74 -7.26 4.26
CA GLU A 68 -4.38 -7.22 3.68
C GLU A 68 -3.85 -8.62 3.42
N SER A 69 -4.11 -9.56 4.33
CA SER A 69 -3.68 -10.94 4.13
C SER A 69 -4.38 -11.57 2.93
N LEU A 70 -5.66 -11.26 2.70
CA LEU A 70 -6.39 -11.68 1.51
C LEU A 70 -5.88 -10.99 0.23
N GLU A 71 -5.60 -9.69 0.28
CA GLU A 71 -5.00 -8.94 -0.83
C GLU A 71 -3.67 -9.57 -1.29
N HIS A 72 -2.76 -9.79 -0.34
CA HIS A 72 -1.48 -10.46 -0.60
C HIS A 72 -1.67 -11.88 -1.14
N TYR A 73 -2.68 -12.61 -0.65
CA TYR A 73 -3.01 -13.94 -1.15
C TYR A 73 -3.41 -13.89 -2.64
N PHE A 74 -4.28 -12.97 -3.05
CA PHE A 74 -4.69 -12.85 -4.45
C PHE A 74 -3.54 -12.42 -5.36
N VAL A 75 -2.69 -11.50 -4.91
CA VAL A 75 -1.49 -11.07 -5.65
C VAL A 75 -0.55 -12.24 -5.87
N ASP A 76 -0.25 -13.02 -4.84
CA ASP A 76 0.68 -14.16 -4.92
C ASP A 76 0.11 -15.32 -5.77
N LYS A 77 -1.20 -15.56 -5.69
CA LYS A 77 -1.90 -16.60 -6.47
C LYS A 77 -2.17 -16.22 -7.91
N SER A 78 -1.92 -14.98 -8.32
CA SER A 78 -2.11 -14.55 -9.70
C SER A 78 -1.23 -15.38 -10.65
N THR A 79 -1.82 -15.79 -11.79
CA THR A 79 -1.12 -16.57 -12.83
C THR A 79 -1.24 -15.86 -14.17
N PRO A 80 -0.56 -14.71 -14.31
CA PRO A 80 -0.66 -13.91 -15.52
C PRO A 80 -0.22 -14.70 -16.76
N PRO A 81 -0.91 -14.54 -17.90
CA PRO A 81 -0.45 -15.08 -19.18
C PRO A 81 0.84 -14.38 -19.63
N LEU A 82 1.50 -14.96 -20.63
CA LEU A 82 2.68 -14.37 -21.27
C LEU A 82 2.27 -13.58 -22.51
N ILE A 83 2.94 -12.44 -22.74
CA ILE A 83 2.79 -11.61 -23.94
C ILE A 83 4.17 -11.28 -24.53
N GLU A 84 4.21 -10.98 -25.83
CA GLU A 84 5.40 -10.40 -26.45
C GLU A 84 5.59 -8.96 -25.97
N SER A 85 6.82 -8.61 -25.60
CA SER A 85 7.23 -7.26 -25.16
C SER A 85 6.84 -6.16 -26.14
N ASP A 86 6.89 -6.43 -27.45
CA ASP A 86 6.47 -5.48 -28.47
C ASP A 86 5.01 -5.05 -28.32
N GLN A 87 4.14 -5.94 -27.83
CA GLN A 87 2.73 -5.61 -27.58
C GLN A 87 2.56 -4.71 -26.35
N ILE A 88 3.44 -4.86 -25.34
CA ILE A 88 3.52 -3.94 -24.20
C ILE A 88 3.92 -2.55 -24.70
N LEU A 89 5.00 -2.46 -25.49
CA LEU A 89 5.50 -1.22 -26.06
C LEU A 89 4.46 -0.52 -26.95
N GLN A 90 3.68 -1.28 -27.73
CA GLN A 90 2.58 -0.74 -28.53
C GLN A 90 1.44 -0.19 -27.65
N SER A 91 1.06 -0.90 -26.59
CA SER A 91 -0.03 -0.47 -25.70
C SER A 91 0.30 0.81 -24.94
N ILE A 92 1.59 1.07 -24.69
CA ILE A 92 2.05 2.25 -23.96
C ILE A 92 2.55 3.37 -24.88
N ALA A 93 2.42 3.25 -26.20
CA ALA A 93 2.87 4.26 -27.16
C ALA A 93 2.34 5.69 -26.89
N PRO A 94 1.10 5.89 -26.36
CA PRO A 94 0.62 7.23 -25.98
C PRO A 94 1.34 7.84 -24.77
N PHE A 95 2.07 7.04 -23.99
CA PHE A 95 2.69 7.43 -22.74
C PHE A 95 4.21 7.56 -22.86
N ASP A 96 4.79 8.50 -22.13
CA ASP A 96 6.24 8.67 -22.05
C ASP A 96 6.84 7.99 -20.81
N ASP A 97 6.67 6.66 -20.72
CA ASP A 97 7.23 5.86 -19.64
C ASP A 97 8.58 5.25 -20.04
N TRP A 98 9.66 5.81 -19.50
CA TRP A 98 11.03 5.37 -19.81
C TRP A 98 11.34 3.95 -19.32
N LEU A 99 10.69 3.50 -18.23
CA LEU A 99 10.95 2.17 -17.67
C LEU A 99 10.38 1.10 -18.59
N LEU A 100 9.14 1.30 -19.04
CA LEU A 100 8.47 0.39 -19.98
C LEU A 100 9.09 0.46 -21.37
N LYS A 101 9.50 1.64 -21.85
CA LYS A 101 10.27 1.79 -23.11
C LYS A 101 11.64 1.12 -23.09
N SER A 102 12.18 0.84 -21.90
CA SER A 102 13.46 0.15 -21.73
C SER A 102 13.35 -1.38 -21.80
N ILE A 103 12.13 -1.92 -21.97
CA ILE A 103 11.93 -3.36 -22.14
C ILE A 103 12.54 -3.79 -23.49
N PRO A 104 13.47 -4.77 -23.50
CA PRO A 104 14.03 -5.27 -24.74
C PRO A 104 12.95 -5.89 -25.64
N PRO A 105 13.06 -5.74 -26.97
CA PRO A 105 12.16 -6.43 -27.90
C PRO A 105 12.38 -7.94 -27.85
N ASP A 106 11.47 -8.69 -28.50
CA ASP A 106 11.54 -10.15 -28.67
C ASP A 106 11.61 -10.97 -27.37
N CYS A 107 11.16 -10.41 -26.23
CA CYS A 107 10.99 -11.16 -24.99
C CYS A 107 9.52 -11.48 -24.68
N ARG A 108 9.28 -12.69 -24.17
CA ARG A 108 7.96 -13.11 -23.65
C ARG A 108 7.94 -12.95 -22.15
N ILE A 109 7.06 -12.10 -21.63
CA ILE A 109 7.00 -11.81 -20.20
C ILE A 109 5.58 -11.90 -19.65
N PRO A 110 5.41 -12.26 -18.37
CA PRO A 110 4.09 -12.27 -17.75
C PRO A 110 3.52 -10.85 -17.66
N TYR A 111 2.23 -10.68 -17.93
CA TYR A 111 1.58 -9.37 -17.96
C TYR A 111 0.16 -9.37 -17.39
N PHE A 112 -0.32 -8.17 -17.05
CA PHE A 112 -1.74 -7.89 -16.86
C PHE A 112 -2.22 -6.86 -17.87
N SER A 113 -3.48 -6.98 -18.31
CA SER A 113 -4.18 -5.87 -18.96
C SER A 113 -4.80 -4.99 -17.88
N LEU A 114 -4.54 -3.69 -17.92
CA LEU A 114 -5.16 -2.70 -17.06
C LEU A 114 -6.10 -1.85 -17.91
N GLN A 115 -7.33 -1.67 -17.44
CA GLN A 115 -8.34 -0.84 -18.08
C GLN A 115 -8.35 0.56 -17.45
N ALA A 116 -8.49 1.59 -18.28
CA ALA A 116 -8.71 2.95 -17.81
C ALA A 116 -10.06 3.07 -17.08
N LEU A 117 -10.12 3.92 -16.04
CA LEU A 117 -11.35 4.10 -15.26
C LEU A 117 -12.41 4.97 -15.97
N ASN A 118 -11.99 5.81 -16.92
CA ASN A 118 -12.83 6.81 -17.58
C ASN A 118 -12.99 6.57 -19.08
N SER A 119 -12.41 5.50 -19.62
CA SER A 119 -12.48 5.12 -21.03
C SER A 119 -12.43 3.60 -21.16
N TYR A 120 -12.47 3.10 -22.40
CA TYR A 120 -12.26 1.68 -22.70
C TYR A 120 -10.80 1.38 -23.10
N ASP A 121 -9.89 2.32 -22.88
CA ASP A 121 -8.48 2.12 -23.22
C ASP A 121 -7.87 1.07 -22.29
N GLU A 122 -7.00 0.24 -22.86
CA GLU A 122 -6.28 -0.80 -22.13
C GLU A 122 -4.78 -0.65 -22.33
N ILE A 123 -4.01 -0.90 -21.27
CA ILE A 123 -2.56 -0.97 -21.32
C ILE A 123 -2.09 -2.33 -20.82
N ALA A 124 -1.11 -2.92 -21.50
CA ALA A 124 -0.45 -4.14 -21.05
C ALA A 124 0.75 -3.76 -20.18
N ILE A 125 0.80 -4.26 -18.95
CA ILE A 125 1.86 -3.96 -17.99
C ILE A 125 2.54 -5.25 -17.53
N PRO A 126 3.89 -5.30 -17.48
CA PRO A 126 4.61 -6.43 -16.92
C PRO A 126 4.11 -6.77 -15.52
N ALA A 127 3.71 -8.02 -15.31
CA ALA A 127 3.07 -8.45 -14.07
C ALA A 127 3.94 -8.21 -12.84
N ILE A 128 5.26 -8.34 -12.99
CA ILE A 128 6.23 -8.11 -11.91
C ILE A 128 6.17 -6.69 -11.32
N LEU A 129 5.70 -5.69 -12.07
CA LEU A 129 5.64 -4.30 -11.60
C LEU A 129 4.52 -4.07 -10.59
N ILE A 130 3.43 -4.84 -10.66
CA ILE A 130 2.24 -4.66 -9.82
C ILE A 130 1.93 -5.87 -8.93
N ALA A 131 2.43 -7.06 -9.28
CA ALA A 131 2.24 -8.30 -8.56
C ALA A 131 3.59 -9.00 -8.25
N PRO A 132 4.32 -8.53 -7.23
CA PRO A 132 5.58 -9.15 -6.82
C PRO A 132 5.29 -10.49 -6.13
N SER A 133 5.42 -11.58 -6.87
CA SER A 133 5.39 -12.96 -6.39
C SER A 133 6.68 -13.67 -6.77
N SER A 134 7.07 -14.70 -6.02
CA SER A 134 8.26 -15.50 -6.36
C SER A 134 8.17 -16.05 -7.79
N ARG A 135 6.97 -16.45 -8.22
CA ARG A 135 6.72 -16.91 -9.59
C ARG A 135 7.00 -15.83 -10.63
N ASN A 136 6.48 -14.61 -10.44
CA ASN A 136 6.68 -13.52 -11.39
C ASN A 136 8.15 -13.07 -11.42
N ILE A 137 8.85 -13.15 -10.28
CA ILE A 137 10.30 -12.91 -10.20
C ILE A 137 11.05 -13.97 -11.00
N ASP A 138 10.81 -15.25 -10.74
CA ASP A 138 11.49 -16.36 -11.40
C ASP A 138 11.25 -16.33 -12.93
N GLU A 139 10.04 -15.99 -13.37
CA GLU A 139 9.72 -15.89 -14.80
C GLU A 139 10.42 -14.69 -15.46
N ILE A 140 10.42 -13.50 -14.83
CA ILE A 140 11.05 -12.32 -15.45
C ILE A 140 12.58 -12.43 -15.49
N GLU A 141 13.20 -13.00 -14.45
CA GLU A 141 14.67 -13.12 -14.34
C GLU A 141 15.26 -14.07 -15.39
N LYS A 142 14.46 -14.94 -15.99
CA LYS A 142 14.84 -15.79 -17.13
C LYS A 142 14.90 -15.02 -18.46
N THR A 143 14.49 -13.75 -18.48
CA THR A 143 14.37 -12.93 -19.70
C THR A 143 15.34 -11.75 -19.70
N ALA A 144 15.54 -11.13 -20.86
CA ALA A 144 16.30 -9.87 -20.96
C ALA A 144 15.65 -8.71 -20.17
N ALA A 145 14.35 -8.80 -19.84
CA ALA A 145 13.63 -7.85 -19.02
C ALA A 145 13.77 -8.11 -17.50
N GLY A 146 14.67 -9.01 -17.07
CA GLY A 146 14.89 -9.35 -15.66
C GLY A 146 15.22 -8.14 -14.77
N PHE A 147 15.72 -7.03 -15.31
CA PHE A 147 15.96 -5.80 -14.56
C PHE A 147 14.68 -5.22 -13.93
N LEU A 148 13.49 -5.52 -14.47
CA LEU A 148 12.20 -5.07 -13.94
C LEU A 148 11.93 -5.60 -12.53
N SER A 149 12.55 -6.72 -12.12
CA SER A 149 12.40 -7.26 -10.75
C SER A 149 12.83 -6.27 -9.67
N LYS A 150 13.74 -5.33 -10.00
CA LYS A 150 14.22 -4.26 -9.11
C LYS A 150 13.16 -3.19 -8.85
N TYR A 151 12.14 -3.09 -9.71
CA TYR A 151 11.06 -2.11 -9.64
C TYR A 151 9.74 -2.73 -9.15
N SER A 152 9.77 -3.99 -8.73
CA SER A 152 8.60 -4.72 -8.27
C SER A 152 7.99 -4.10 -7.00
N THR A 153 6.68 -3.89 -7.00
CA THR A 153 5.94 -3.29 -5.89
C THR A 153 4.50 -3.82 -5.83
N ASN A 154 3.86 -3.84 -4.65
CA ASN A 154 2.39 -3.98 -4.55
C ASN A 154 1.67 -2.63 -4.52
N SER A 155 2.37 -1.51 -4.63
CA SER A 155 1.71 -0.22 -4.51
C SER A 155 0.59 -0.11 -5.54
N GLY A 156 -0.60 0.29 -5.08
CA GLY A 156 -1.77 0.41 -5.94
C GLY A 156 -2.51 -0.90 -6.18
N THR A 157 -2.16 -2.00 -5.49
CA THR A 157 -3.04 -3.15 -5.37
C THR A 157 -3.81 -3.05 -4.07
N ALA A 158 -5.13 -3.22 -4.14
CA ALA A 158 -5.98 -3.08 -2.97
C ALA A 158 -7.10 -4.13 -2.96
N LEU A 159 -7.47 -4.57 -1.75
CA LEU A 159 -8.72 -5.28 -1.52
C LEU A 159 -9.75 -4.38 -0.81
N GLY A 160 -10.96 -4.34 -1.36
CA GLY A 160 -12.12 -3.68 -0.78
C GLY A 160 -13.29 -4.67 -0.63
N CYS A 161 -14.27 -4.34 0.21
CA CYS A 161 -15.50 -5.14 0.28
C CYS A 161 -16.46 -4.87 -0.89
N THR A 162 -16.14 -3.83 -1.67
CA THR A 162 -16.74 -3.46 -2.95
C THR A 162 -15.62 -3.00 -3.90
N GLU A 163 -15.93 -2.91 -5.19
CA GLU A 163 -15.00 -2.41 -6.22
C GLU A 163 -14.60 -0.96 -5.97
N ASN A 164 -15.57 -0.08 -5.65
CA ASN A 164 -15.30 1.33 -5.35
C ASN A 164 -14.35 1.51 -4.16
N GLU A 165 -14.52 0.70 -3.10
CA GLU A 165 -13.60 0.73 -1.95
C GLU A 165 -12.19 0.29 -2.36
N ALA A 166 -12.07 -0.76 -3.17
CA ALA A 166 -10.78 -1.24 -3.65
C ALA A 166 -10.09 -0.18 -4.53
N LEU A 167 -10.82 0.42 -5.47
CA LEU A 167 -10.30 1.46 -6.37
C LEU A 167 -9.87 2.70 -5.60
N LEU A 168 -10.73 3.24 -4.72
CA LEU A 168 -10.41 4.42 -3.92
C LEU A 168 -9.14 4.19 -3.08
N HIS A 169 -9.04 3.00 -2.48
CA HIS A 169 -7.88 2.62 -1.69
C HIS A 169 -6.61 2.52 -2.55
N ALA A 170 -6.65 1.80 -3.68
CA ALA A 170 -5.52 1.68 -4.59
C ALA A 170 -5.03 3.04 -5.10
N ILE A 171 -5.96 3.95 -5.44
CA ILE A 171 -5.65 5.32 -5.89
C ILE A 171 -4.99 6.11 -4.77
N ASN A 172 -5.55 6.09 -3.55
CA ASN A 172 -4.97 6.79 -2.41
C ASN A 172 -3.57 6.28 -2.07
N GLU A 173 -3.32 4.97 -2.08
CA GLU A 173 -1.98 4.43 -1.84
C GLU A 173 -1.00 4.85 -2.93
N THR A 174 -1.45 4.87 -4.20
CA THR A 174 -0.62 5.30 -5.33
C THR A 174 -0.23 6.77 -5.20
N ILE A 175 -1.18 7.65 -4.86
CA ILE A 175 -0.92 9.06 -4.59
C ILE A 175 0.02 9.23 -3.38
N GLU A 176 -0.21 8.49 -2.29
CA GLU A 176 0.66 8.52 -1.11
C GLU A 176 2.11 8.17 -1.48
N ARG A 177 2.31 7.08 -2.23
CA ARG A 177 3.63 6.61 -2.67
C ARG A 177 4.32 7.61 -3.58
N HIS A 178 3.56 8.24 -4.48
CA HIS A 178 4.07 9.30 -5.34
C HIS A 178 4.49 10.52 -4.51
N ALA A 179 3.62 11.03 -3.65
CA ALA A 179 3.89 12.19 -2.78
C ALA A 179 5.10 11.94 -1.87
N LEU A 180 5.19 10.75 -1.26
CA LEU A 180 6.34 10.36 -0.44
C LEU A 180 7.64 10.29 -1.25
N SER A 181 7.58 9.79 -2.48
CA SER A 181 8.75 9.73 -3.37
C SER A 181 9.22 11.13 -3.75
N MET A 182 8.30 12.04 -4.09
CA MET A 182 8.59 13.44 -4.39
C MET A 182 9.17 14.17 -3.18
N TYR A 183 8.66 13.91 -1.97
CA TYR A 183 9.24 14.40 -0.74
C TYR A 183 10.69 13.93 -0.57
N TYR A 184 10.98 12.63 -0.73
CA TYR A 184 12.36 12.13 -0.63
C TYR A 184 13.29 12.70 -1.70
N LEU A 185 12.84 12.82 -2.95
CA LEU A 185 13.63 13.44 -4.01
C LEU A 185 13.97 14.90 -3.68
N SER A 186 13.05 15.63 -3.05
CA SER A 186 13.31 17.02 -2.65
C SER A 186 14.33 17.14 -1.53
N LEU A 187 14.37 16.18 -0.59
CA LEU A 187 15.42 16.12 0.43
C LEU A 187 16.80 15.88 -0.17
N CYS A 188 16.86 15.21 -1.32
CA CYS A 188 18.09 15.00 -2.10
C CYS A 188 18.42 16.17 -3.05
N GLY A 189 17.60 17.22 -3.10
CA GLY A 189 17.78 18.35 -4.03
C GLY A 189 17.51 18.02 -5.50
N LEU A 190 16.81 16.92 -5.78
CA LEU A 190 16.49 16.48 -7.15
C LEU A 190 15.18 17.08 -7.67
N THR A 191 14.30 17.53 -6.77
CA THR A 191 13.02 18.16 -7.09
C THR A 191 12.78 19.34 -6.15
N SER A 192 11.86 20.23 -6.52
CA SER A 192 11.39 21.28 -5.62
C SER A 192 10.68 20.68 -4.40
N PRO A 193 10.90 21.22 -3.19
CA PRO A 193 10.23 20.73 -1.99
C PRO A 193 8.72 20.97 -2.07
N PRO A 194 7.89 19.97 -1.71
CA PRO A 194 6.45 20.18 -1.59
C PRO A 194 6.15 21.19 -0.48
N LYS A 195 5.06 21.93 -0.61
CA LYS A 195 4.58 22.85 0.43
C LYS A 195 3.98 22.02 1.56
N LEU A 196 4.73 21.97 2.66
CA LEU A 196 4.32 21.30 3.89
C LEU A 196 3.83 22.32 4.91
N TYR A 197 2.73 22.00 5.58
CA TYR A 197 2.24 22.78 6.72
C TYR A 197 1.96 21.86 7.91
N GLN A 198 2.07 22.41 9.13
CA GLN A 198 1.71 21.67 10.33
C GLN A 198 0.22 21.88 10.64
N PRO A 199 -0.54 20.82 10.99
CA PRO A 199 -1.91 20.98 11.44
C PRO A 199 -1.99 21.78 12.73
N SER A 200 -3.11 22.49 12.93
CA SER A 200 -3.39 23.14 14.21
C SER A 200 -3.61 22.12 15.33
N SER A 201 -3.45 22.55 16.59
CA SER A 201 -3.78 21.70 17.74
C SER A 201 -5.25 21.31 17.78
N SER A 202 -6.15 22.23 17.40
CA SER A 202 -7.59 21.96 17.31
C SER A 202 -7.91 20.89 16.28
N PHE A 203 -7.22 20.89 15.13
CA PHE A 203 -7.38 19.84 14.11
C PHE A 203 -7.01 18.47 14.67
N LEU A 204 -5.89 18.35 15.39
CA LEU A 204 -5.48 17.08 16.02
C LEU A 204 -6.47 16.63 17.09
N GLU A 205 -7.02 17.56 17.88
CA GLU A 205 -8.01 17.28 18.92
C GLU A 205 -9.33 16.78 18.35
N GLU A 206 -9.80 17.37 17.24
CA GLU A 206 -10.96 16.89 16.49
C GLU A 206 -10.71 15.50 15.90
N THR A 207 -9.58 15.35 15.22
CA THR A 207 -9.17 14.12 14.53
C THR A 207 -9.08 12.92 15.48
N PHE A 208 -8.55 13.14 16.69
CA PHE A 208 -8.37 12.10 17.70
C PHE A 208 -9.33 12.25 18.88
N ALA A 209 -10.49 12.91 18.69
CA ALA A 209 -11.46 13.18 19.76
C ALA A 209 -11.95 11.90 20.46
N HIS A 210 -11.97 10.79 19.71
CA HIS A 210 -12.41 9.47 20.17
C HIS A 210 -11.31 8.68 20.92
N ASP A 211 -10.03 9.09 20.84
CA ASP A 211 -8.92 8.36 21.47
C ASP A 211 -7.86 9.32 22.03
N THR A 212 -7.94 9.54 23.35
CA THR A 212 -7.02 10.42 24.09
C THR A 212 -5.56 9.93 24.10
N GLU A 213 -5.33 8.62 24.01
CA GLU A 213 -3.97 8.07 23.95
C GLU A 213 -3.36 8.30 22.57
N LEU A 214 -4.15 8.16 21.50
CA LEU A 214 -3.72 8.53 20.16
C LEU A 214 -3.41 10.02 20.04
N LEU A 215 -4.28 10.89 20.57
CA LEU A 215 -4.02 12.33 20.63
C LEU A 215 -2.70 12.64 21.33
N ARG A 216 -2.45 12.01 22.49
CA ARG A 216 -1.20 12.17 23.25
C ARG A 216 0.03 11.67 22.48
N ARG A 217 -0.13 10.64 21.64
CA ARG A 217 0.95 10.13 20.76
C ARG A 217 1.18 11.07 19.58
N ALA A 218 0.13 11.55 18.93
CA ALA A 218 0.19 12.49 17.82
C ALA A 218 0.93 13.77 18.22
N LYS A 219 0.65 14.31 19.43
CA LYS A 219 1.36 15.47 19.99
C LYS A 219 2.87 15.27 20.21
N LYS A 220 3.39 14.03 20.08
CA LYS A 220 4.83 13.70 20.19
C LYS A 220 5.52 13.50 18.83
N LEU A 221 4.76 13.54 17.74
CA LEU A 221 5.26 13.40 16.38
C LEU A 221 5.40 14.78 15.73
N GLU A 222 6.21 14.86 14.70
CA GLU A 222 6.18 15.98 13.76
C GLU A 222 5.26 15.59 12.61
N ILE A 223 4.11 16.22 12.53
CA ILE A 223 3.08 15.92 11.54
C ILE A 223 3.06 17.07 10.54
N TYR A 224 3.16 16.72 9.27
CA TYR A 224 3.10 17.63 8.13
C TYR A 224 2.02 17.18 7.18
N LEU A 225 1.31 18.13 6.59
CA LEU A 225 0.26 17.92 5.61
C LEU A 225 0.57 18.70 4.34
N THR A 226 0.02 18.25 3.22
CA THR A 226 0.03 18.96 1.93
C THR A 226 -1.18 18.54 1.09
N HIS A 227 -1.53 19.36 0.12
CA HIS A 227 -2.52 19.07 -0.93
C HIS A 227 -1.93 19.27 -2.33
N ASP A 228 -0.60 19.38 -2.44
CA ASP A 228 0.08 19.69 -3.70
C ASP A 228 -0.07 18.58 -4.76
N PHE A 229 -0.49 17.37 -4.36
CA PHE A 229 -0.62 16.21 -5.23
C PHE A 229 -2.10 15.90 -5.50
N TYR A 230 -2.58 16.26 -6.70
CA TYR A 230 -3.94 15.96 -7.17
C TYR A 230 -5.06 16.49 -6.27
N GLU A 231 -4.79 17.53 -5.48
CA GLU A 231 -5.73 18.07 -4.46
C GLU A 231 -6.16 17.06 -3.40
N VAL A 232 -5.46 15.93 -3.29
CA VAL A 232 -5.72 14.91 -2.28
C VAL A 232 -4.83 15.18 -1.06
N PRO A 233 -5.42 15.28 0.16
CA PRO A 233 -4.65 15.41 1.37
C PRO A 233 -3.63 14.28 1.55
N PHE A 234 -2.37 14.67 1.77
CA PHE A 234 -1.27 13.77 2.10
C PHE A 234 -0.64 14.19 3.43
N CYS A 235 -0.37 13.22 4.29
CA CYS A 235 0.18 13.40 5.63
C CYS A 235 1.50 12.65 5.78
N ILE A 236 2.50 13.29 6.38
CA ILE A 236 3.72 12.65 6.86
C ILE A 236 3.85 12.87 8.36
N ALA A 237 4.05 11.79 9.12
CA ALA A 237 4.35 11.83 10.54
C ALA A 237 5.77 11.28 10.80
N VAL A 238 6.63 12.13 11.35
CA VAL A 238 8.01 11.80 11.68
C VAL A 238 8.15 11.63 13.20
N SER A 239 8.74 10.52 13.62
CA SER A 239 9.10 10.32 15.02
C SER A 239 10.37 11.09 15.36
N ARG A 240 10.33 11.87 16.44
CA ARG A 240 11.51 12.51 17.03
C ARG A 240 12.41 11.48 17.73
N SER A 241 13.07 10.61 16.97
CA SER A 241 14.14 9.76 17.51
C SER A 241 15.47 10.48 17.34
N LYS A 242 16.01 11.01 18.45
CA LYS A 242 17.32 11.69 18.48
C LYS A 242 18.50 10.73 18.72
N LYS A 243 18.31 9.41 18.57
CA LYS A 243 19.44 8.49 18.70
C LYS A 243 20.38 8.70 17.52
N GLU A 244 21.58 9.20 17.83
CA GLU A 244 22.66 9.41 16.87
C GLU A 244 22.93 8.12 16.09
N GLY A 245 23.05 8.22 14.76
CA GLY A 245 23.18 7.07 13.86
C GLY A 245 21.89 6.30 13.55
N SER A 246 20.72 6.69 14.10
CA SER A 246 19.44 6.07 13.74
C SER A 246 18.61 6.96 12.81
N LEU A 247 18.07 6.37 11.74
CA LEU A 247 17.08 7.06 10.90
C LEU A 247 15.77 7.20 11.65
N SER A 248 15.23 8.41 11.68
CA SER A 248 13.90 8.67 12.23
C SER A 248 12.85 7.89 11.45
N SER A 249 11.87 7.37 12.18
CA SER A 249 10.77 6.67 11.52
C SER A 249 9.76 7.65 10.94
N ILE A 250 9.46 7.54 9.64
CA ILE A 250 8.47 8.31 8.87
C ILE A 250 7.24 7.50 8.45
N GLY A 251 6.02 7.82 8.90
CA GLY A 251 4.79 7.25 8.34
C GLY A 251 4.12 8.23 7.39
N SER A 252 3.50 7.73 6.32
CA SER A 252 2.82 8.54 5.29
C SER A 252 1.42 8.01 4.96
N GLY A 253 0.41 8.86 4.83
CA GLY A 253 -0.94 8.42 4.44
C GLY A 253 -1.61 9.44 3.51
N SER A 254 -2.53 8.97 2.67
CA SER A 254 -3.32 9.82 1.75
C SER A 254 -4.79 9.43 1.82
N SER A 255 -5.67 10.42 1.78
CA SER A 255 -7.12 10.21 1.83
C SER A 255 -7.87 11.45 1.38
N ILE A 256 -9.05 11.27 0.77
CA ILE A 256 -9.93 12.38 0.37
C ILE A 256 -10.49 13.16 1.57
N ASN A 257 -10.58 12.53 2.75
CA ASN A 257 -10.86 13.22 4.00
C ASN A 257 -9.55 13.41 4.79
N PRO A 258 -9.13 14.65 5.09
CA PRO A 258 -7.90 14.90 5.84
C PRO A 258 -7.95 14.30 7.26
N LEU A 259 -9.14 14.14 7.85
CA LEU A 259 -9.31 13.49 9.16
C LEU A 259 -9.00 11.99 9.12
N HIS A 260 -8.97 11.37 7.94
CA HIS A 260 -8.59 9.97 7.78
C HIS A 260 -7.12 9.80 7.38
N CYS A 261 -6.36 10.86 7.12
CA CYS A 261 -4.92 10.81 6.80
C CYS A 261 -4.02 10.47 8.01
N ASN A 262 -4.53 9.78 9.01
CA ASN A 262 -3.93 9.75 10.34
C ASN A 262 -2.74 8.81 10.46
N VAL A 263 -1.76 9.19 11.27
CA VAL A 263 -0.64 8.30 11.63
C VAL A 263 -0.28 8.45 13.10
N PRO A 264 -0.70 7.50 13.96
CA PRO A 264 -0.06 7.37 15.27
C PRO A 264 0.73 6.05 15.42
N ARG A 265 1.96 6.14 15.95
CA ARG A 265 2.96 5.04 16.09
C ARG A 265 3.58 4.98 17.51
N ARG A 266 4.30 3.90 17.89
CA ARG A 266 5.48 3.95 18.80
C ARG A 266 6.46 2.74 18.76
N ASN A 267 7.77 3.07 18.79
CA ASN A 267 9.02 2.37 19.20
C ASN A 267 9.18 0.82 19.23
N GLY A 268 10.27 0.40 18.58
CA GLY A 268 11.06 -0.80 18.89
C GLY A 268 11.11 -1.78 17.73
N THR A 269 12.13 -1.63 16.87
CA THR A 269 12.51 -2.46 15.71
C THR A 269 11.43 -2.66 14.64
N ASP A 270 11.84 -2.32 13.42
CA ASP A 270 11.18 -2.54 12.14
C ASP A 270 10.09 -1.56 11.68
N SER A 271 10.43 -0.94 10.54
CA SER A 271 9.64 -0.29 9.50
C SER A 271 8.40 0.56 9.84
N VAL A 272 8.45 1.77 9.31
CA VAL A 272 7.50 2.85 9.55
C VAL A 272 6.30 2.74 8.64
N ARG A 273 5.09 2.89 9.19
CA ARG A 273 3.86 2.67 8.43
C ARG A 273 2.71 3.49 9.01
N ALA A 274 2.09 4.35 8.20
CA ALA A 274 0.92 5.17 8.54
C ALA A 274 -0.39 4.41 8.78
N ALA A 275 -1.40 5.08 9.33
CA ALA A 275 -2.78 4.63 9.19
C ALA A 275 -3.28 5.05 7.79
N PHE A 276 -4.07 4.15 7.20
CA PHE A 276 -4.39 4.06 5.78
C PHE A 276 -3.19 3.71 4.89
N TRP A 277 -2.88 2.41 4.92
CA TRP A 277 -2.34 1.56 3.84
C TRP A 277 -1.07 1.93 3.06
N GLY A 278 -0.24 2.85 3.53
CA GLY A 278 1.13 2.98 3.06
C GLY A 278 2.12 1.95 3.62
N HIS A 279 2.47 0.86 2.93
CA HIS A 279 3.65 0.01 3.25
C HIS A 279 4.81 0.00 2.25
N ARG A 280 6.01 0.34 2.75
CA ARG A 280 7.27 -0.13 2.16
C ARG A 280 7.44 -1.61 2.49
N LYS A 281 7.36 -2.46 1.47
CA LYS A 281 7.71 -3.89 1.51
C LYS A 281 9.19 -4.05 1.78
N THR A 282 9.56 -4.54 2.96
CA THR A 282 10.90 -5.12 3.15
C THR A 282 10.92 -6.47 2.45
N ARG A 283 11.87 -6.67 1.52
CA ARG A 283 12.29 -8.00 1.07
C ARG A 283 12.46 -8.87 2.33
N ARG A 284 11.63 -9.90 2.51
CA ARG A 284 12.09 -11.05 3.28
C ARG A 284 13.33 -11.53 2.53
N SER A 285 14.48 -11.44 3.18
CA SER A 285 15.58 -12.34 2.89
C SER A 285 14.98 -13.73 2.80
N LEU A 286 15.12 -14.34 1.63
CA LEU A 286 15.06 -15.78 1.47
C LEU A 286 15.88 -16.39 2.62
N CYS A 287 15.19 -17.04 3.56
CA CYS A 287 15.75 -18.17 4.24
C CYS A 287 15.46 -19.39 3.36
#